data_AF-A0A0E9LXH6-F1
#
_entry.id   AF-A0A0E9LXH6-F1
#
_cell.length_a   1.000
_cell.length_b   1.000
_cell.length_c   1.000
_cell.angle_alpha   90.00
_cell.angle_beta   90.00
_cell.angle_gamma   90.00
#
_symmetry.space_group_name_H-M   'P 1'
#
loop_
_entity.id
_entity.type
_entity.pdbx_description
1 polymer ?
#
loop_
_entity_poly.entity_id
_entity_poly.type
_entity_poly.pdbx_seq_one_letter_code
_entity_poly.pdbx_strand_id
1 'polypeptide(L)'
;MADTAMEHLTQYVDPYIGTGEHGHVFMGANVPYGFVQLGPTQHSEGWDWCSGYHYSDSTIIGFGHLHLSGTGIGDLGDVAFMPLWGM
;
A
#
# COMPACT_ATOMS: atom_id res chain seq x y z
N MET A 1 -7.22 39.38 9.79
CA MET A 1 -7.67 37.98 9.67
C MET A 1 -6.42 37.15 9.79
N ALA A 2 -6.20 36.52 10.95
CA ALA A 2 -5.02 35.70 11.18
C ALA A 2 -5.21 34.40 10.37
N ASP A 3 -4.29 34.16 9.44
CA ASP A 3 -4.15 32.90 8.75
C ASP A 3 -3.70 31.86 9.79
N THR A 4 -4.64 31.08 10.33
CA THR A 4 -4.32 29.94 11.18
C THR A 4 -3.59 28.94 10.31
N ALA A 5 -2.27 28.81 10.50
CA ALA A 5 -1.47 27.77 9.87
C ALA A 5 -2.20 26.43 10.02
N MET A 6 -2.60 25.82 8.90
CA MET A 6 -3.26 24.52 8.90
C MET A 6 -2.39 23.52 9.69
N GLU A 7 -2.96 22.95 10.74
CA GLU A 7 -2.27 21.91 11.50
C GLU A 7 -2.12 20.66 10.61
N HIS A 8 -0.88 20.30 10.25
CA HIS A 8 -0.58 19.17 9.38
C HIS A 8 -0.67 17.83 10.14
N LEU A 9 -1.89 17.43 10.54
CA LEU A 9 -2.11 16.20 11.30
C LEU A 9 -1.62 14.92 10.59
N THR A 10 -1.54 14.95 9.26
CA THR A 10 -1.04 13.82 8.45
C THR A 10 0.40 13.43 8.77
N GLN A 11 1.19 14.33 9.37
CA GLN A 11 2.57 14.05 9.79
C GLN A 11 2.68 12.97 10.87
N TYR A 12 1.58 12.67 11.57
CA TYR A 12 1.53 11.62 12.60
C TYR A 12 1.22 10.23 12.03
N VAL A 13 0.87 10.13 10.75
CA VAL A 13 0.54 8.85 10.12
C VAL A 13 1.80 8.21 9.57
N ASP A 14 2.08 6.98 9.99
CA ASP A 14 3.13 6.13 9.42
C ASP A 14 2.49 4.94 8.69
N PRO A 15 2.46 4.94 7.33
CA PRO A 15 1.89 3.86 6.53
C PRO A 15 2.64 2.52 6.65
N TYR A 16 3.85 2.49 7.20
CA TYR A 16 4.59 1.24 7.36
C TYR A 16 4.11 0.41 8.56
N ILE A 17 3.40 1.02 9.51
CA ILE A 17 2.87 0.30 10.67
C ILE A 17 1.86 -0.76 10.22
N GLY A 18 2.14 -2.02 10.57
CA GLY A 18 1.30 -3.17 10.21
C GLY A 18 1.57 -3.76 8.82
N THR A 19 2.56 -3.24 8.08
CA THR A 19 2.99 -3.80 6.78
C THR A 19 3.97 -4.97 6.92
N GLY A 20 4.47 -5.25 8.12
CA GLY A 20 5.30 -6.43 8.39
C GLY A 20 4.60 -7.38 9.36
N GLU A 21 5.25 -8.52 9.62
CA GLU A 21 4.69 -9.59 10.45
C GLU A 21 3.30 -9.98 9.92
N HIS A 22 2.32 -10.17 10.81
CA HIS A 22 0.99 -10.67 10.47
C HIS A 22 -0.08 -9.57 10.38
N GLY A 23 0.32 -8.32 10.14
CA GLY A 23 -0.60 -7.17 10.14
C GLY A 23 -1.37 -7.03 8.82
N HIS A 24 -0.69 -7.31 7.71
CA HIS A 24 -1.22 -7.27 6.34
C HIS A 24 -1.85 -5.92 5.98
N VAL A 25 -1.36 -4.81 6.55
CA VAL A 25 -1.85 -3.48 6.21
C VAL A 25 -1.36 -3.11 4.81
N PHE A 26 -2.25 -2.51 4.02
CA PHE A 26 -1.91 -1.99 2.70
C PHE A 26 -0.94 -0.81 2.80
N MET A 27 0.05 -0.77 1.91
CA MET A 27 0.97 0.35 1.74
C MET A 27 0.68 1.03 0.40
N GLY A 28 0.37 2.32 0.41
CA GLY A 28 0.19 3.10 -0.81
C GLY A 28 -0.67 4.35 -0.62
N ALA A 29 -1.06 4.97 -1.71
CA ALA A 29 -1.86 6.19 -1.73
C ALA A 29 -3.35 5.85 -1.84
N ASN A 30 -4.13 6.37 -0.89
CA ASN A 30 -5.58 6.34 -0.91
C ASN A 30 -6.16 7.57 -0.22
N VAL A 31 -7.42 7.89 -0.53
CA VAL A 31 -8.23 8.85 0.22
C VAL A 31 -9.11 8.09 1.21
N PRO A 32 -9.61 8.73 2.29
CA PRO A 32 -10.51 8.07 3.24
C PRO A 32 -11.72 7.45 2.51
N TYR A 33 -11.91 6.13 2.69
CA TYR A 33 -12.96 5.33 2.04
C TYR A 33 -12.94 5.34 0.50
N GLY A 34 -11.79 5.66 -0.09
CA GLY A 34 -11.60 5.62 -1.54
C GLY A 34 -11.64 4.20 -2.09
N PHE A 35 -12.17 4.05 -3.30
CA PHE A 35 -12.24 2.75 -3.99
C PHE A 35 -10.87 2.28 -4.49
N VAL A 36 -10.07 3.22 -4.99
CA VAL A 36 -8.73 2.96 -5.54
C VAL A 36 -7.69 3.05 -4.43
N GLN A 37 -6.86 2.01 -4.35
CA GLN A 37 -5.78 1.82 -3.39
C GLN A 37 -4.50 1.57 -4.18
N LEU A 38 -3.87 2.65 -4.64
CA LEU A 38 -2.69 2.59 -5.51
C LEU A 38 -1.44 2.38 -4.67
N GLY A 39 -0.75 1.25 -4.84
CA GLY A 39 0.44 0.94 -4.06
C GLY A 39 1.32 -0.13 -4.70
N PRO A 40 2.55 -0.31 -4.21
CA PRO A 40 3.45 -1.35 -4.67
C PRO A 40 2.88 -2.74 -4.42
N THR A 41 3.11 -3.63 -5.38
CA THR A 41 2.87 -5.07 -5.27
C THR A 41 4.21 -5.77 -5.36
N GLN A 42 4.49 -6.69 -4.44
CA GLN A 42 5.75 -7.42 -4.37
C GLN A 42 5.66 -8.81 -5.00
N HIS A 43 6.82 -9.39 -5.32
CA HIS A 43 6.90 -10.70 -5.97
C HIS A 43 6.50 -11.85 -5.05
N SER A 44 6.81 -11.76 -3.75
CA SER A 44 6.53 -12.85 -2.83
C SER A 44 5.04 -13.04 -2.65
N GLU A 45 4.62 -14.31 -2.66
CA GLU A 45 3.23 -14.70 -2.48
C GLU A 45 3.12 -15.59 -1.25
N GLY A 46 2.11 -15.34 -0.42
CA GLY A 46 1.92 -16.07 0.83
C GLY A 46 0.91 -15.37 1.73
N TRP A 47 0.68 -15.96 2.90
CA TRP A 47 -0.28 -15.42 3.86
C TRP A 47 0.14 -14.04 4.39
N ASP A 48 1.43 -13.79 4.60
CA ASP A 48 1.89 -12.49 5.11
C ASP A 48 1.80 -11.35 4.06
N TRP A 49 1.64 -11.71 2.77
CA TRP A 49 1.53 -10.78 1.63
C TRP A 49 0.07 -10.58 1.18
N CYS A 50 -0.92 -10.82 2.04
CA CYS A 50 -2.34 -10.65 1.68
C CYS A 50 -2.69 -9.27 1.11
N SER A 51 -1.99 -8.22 1.53
CA SER A 51 -2.17 -6.85 1.03
C SER A 51 -1.39 -6.53 -0.25
N GLY A 52 -0.59 -7.47 -0.76
CA GLY A 52 0.34 -7.26 -1.86
C GLY A 52 1.69 -6.65 -1.45
N TYR A 53 1.86 -6.27 -0.18
CA TYR A 53 3.11 -5.70 0.34
C TYR A 53 3.43 -6.23 1.75
N HIS A 54 4.67 -6.64 1.96
CA HIS A 54 5.27 -6.97 3.23
C HIS A 54 6.61 -6.23 3.40
N TYR A 55 6.85 -5.67 4.59
CA TYR A 55 8.01 -4.81 4.88
C TYR A 55 9.38 -5.47 4.67
N SER A 56 9.46 -6.80 4.81
CA SER A 56 10.72 -7.54 4.64
C SER A 56 11.10 -7.86 3.19
N ASP A 57 10.17 -7.73 2.25
CA ASP A 57 10.46 -8.02 0.84
C ASP A 57 11.06 -6.79 0.14
N SER A 58 11.99 -7.06 -0.76
CA SER A 58 12.78 -6.08 -1.49
C SER A 58 12.46 -6.02 -2.98
N THR A 59 11.57 -6.88 -3.49
CA THR A 59 11.27 -6.98 -4.92
C THR A 59 9.83 -6.54 -5.22
N ILE A 60 9.70 -5.39 -5.88
CA ILE A 60 8.42 -4.86 -6.38
C ILE A 60 8.23 -5.31 -7.83
N ILE A 61 7.05 -5.86 -8.14
CA ILE A 61 6.67 -6.31 -9.50
C ILE A 61 5.73 -5.34 -10.21
N GLY A 62 5.26 -4.31 -9.52
CA GLY A 62 4.43 -3.26 -10.11
C GLY A 62 3.70 -2.44 -9.07
N PHE A 63 2.79 -1.59 -9.55
CA PHE A 63 1.91 -0.80 -8.72
C PHE A 63 0.45 -1.10 -9.09
N GLY A 64 -0.23 -1.89 -8.26
CA GLY A 64 -1.63 -2.26 -8.41
C GLY A 64 -2.58 -1.17 -7.92
N HIS A 65 -3.83 -1.18 -8.40
CA HIS A 65 -4.83 -0.15 -8.04
C HIS A 65 -5.88 -0.65 -7.04
N LEU A 66 -5.95 -1.95 -6.78
CA LEU A 66 -6.90 -2.57 -5.86
C LEU A 66 -6.14 -3.47 -4.88
N HIS A 67 -6.31 -3.24 -3.58
CA HIS A 67 -5.69 -4.03 -2.51
C HIS A 67 -6.69 -4.23 -1.37
N LEU A 68 -6.47 -5.26 -0.55
CA LEU A 68 -7.18 -5.45 0.70
C LEU A 68 -6.24 -5.11 1.86
N SER A 69 -6.77 -4.47 2.91
CA SER A 69 -5.98 -4.07 4.08
C SER A 69 -6.41 -4.85 5.32
N GLY A 70 -5.50 -5.64 5.88
CA GLY A 70 -5.69 -6.41 7.12
C GLY A 70 -6.43 -7.73 6.96
N THR A 71 -6.50 -8.29 5.74
CA THR A 71 -7.21 -9.56 5.49
C THR A 71 -6.34 -10.77 5.76
N GLY A 72 -6.98 -11.90 6.10
CA GLY A 72 -6.30 -13.19 6.28
C GLY A 72 -6.25 -14.05 5.02
N ILE A 73 -6.65 -13.50 3.87
CA ILE A 73 -6.54 -14.10 2.54
C ILE A 73 -6.28 -12.98 1.53
N GLY A 74 -5.39 -13.25 0.57
CA GLY A 74 -5.08 -12.33 -0.52
C GLY A 74 -6.12 -12.42 -1.63
N ASP A 75 -6.49 -11.26 -2.17
CA ASP A 75 -7.33 -11.08 -3.35
C ASP A 75 -7.06 -9.67 -3.92
N LEU A 76 -7.74 -9.28 -4.99
CA LEU A 76 -7.47 -8.05 -5.76
C LEU A 76 -6.06 -8.08 -6.38
N GLY A 77 -5.35 -6.94 -6.38
CA GLY A 77 -4.10 -6.77 -7.13
C GLY A 77 -4.32 -6.37 -8.60
N ASP A 78 -5.53 -5.95 -8.96
CA ASP A 78 -5.90 -5.62 -10.33
C ASP A 78 -5.29 -4.30 -10.83
N VAL A 79 -5.13 -4.23 -12.15
CA VAL A 79 -4.64 -3.07 -12.91
C VAL A 79 -3.26 -2.63 -12.39
N ALA A 80 -2.23 -3.39 -12.76
CA ALA A 80 -0.85 -3.12 -12.35
C ALA A 80 -0.07 -2.37 -13.44
N PHE A 81 0.69 -1.35 -13.02
CA PHE A 81 1.68 -0.69 -13.86
C PHE A 81 3.08 -1.02 -13.35
N MET A 82 3.92 -1.55 -14.23
CA MET A 82 5.35 -1.69 -13.98
C MET A 82 6.09 -0.70 -14.87
N PRO A 83 6.70 0.36 -14.32
CA PRO A 83 7.54 1.24 -15.10
C PRO A 83 8.80 0.48 -15.53
N LEU A 84 9.08 0.49 -16.83
CA LEU A 84 10.24 -0.15 -17.42
C LEU A 84 11.02 0.91 -18.20
N TRP A 85 12.35 0.82 -18.17
CA TRP A 85 13.20 1.54 -19.10
C TRP A 85 13.57 0.60 -20.24
N GLY A 86 13.15 0.92 -21.46
CA GLY A 86 13.63 0.25 -22.68
C GLY A 86 12.73 -0.89 -23.16
N MET A 87 13.31 -1.79 -23.97
CA MET A 87 12.71 -3.03 -24.49
C MET A 87 13.60 -4.21 -24.15
#